data_AF-A0A1B6L5F9-F1
#
_entry.id   AF-A0A1B6L5F9-F1
#
_cell.length_a   1.000
_cell.length_b   1.000
_cell.length_c   1.000
_cell.angle_alpha   90.00
_cell.angle_beta   90.00
_cell.angle_gamma   90.00
#
_symmetry.space_group_name_H-M   'P 1'
#
loop_
_entity.id
_entity.type
_entity.pdbx_description
1 polymer ?
#
loop_
_entity_poly.entity_id
_entity_poly.type
_entity_poly.pdbx_seq_one_letter_code
_entity_poly.pdbx_strand_id
1 'polypeptide(L)'
;KKHPKDDNLSKHKTQRPNRVKILHQNVDRLANKIDKVNHLLSEETPDVVVLTEHGLKEDELKNTVLNGYKLITSFCRRNHLKGGVTIYAQNDIEPHVESTSTHLLTTELICELSMVKIKTKHK
;
A
#
# COMPACT_ATOMS: atom_id res chain seq x y z
N LYS A 1 -30.09 -48.25 4.96
CA LYS A 1 -28.80 -48.11 5.70
C LYS A 1 -28.60 -46.61 5.99
N LYS A 2 -28.54 -46.23 7.29
CA LYS A 2 -27.87 -45.01 7.81
C LYS A 2 -26.39 -45.03 7.29
N HIS A 3 -25.63 -43.98 7.03
CA HIS A 3 -25.46 -42.63 7.60
C HIS A 3 -24.45 -41.82 6.68
N PRO A 4 -23.91 -40.61 7.01
CA PRO A 4 -24.16 -39.34 6.31
C PRO A 4 -22.88 -38.48 6.02
N LYS A 5 -23.07 -37.15 5.85
CA LYS A 5 -22.20 -35.97 6.12
C LYS A 5 -21.56 -35.33 4.88
N ASP A 6 -22.00 -34.14 4.47
CA ASP A 6 -21.72 -32.81 5.08
C ASP A 6 -20.24 -32.46 5.04
N ASP A 7 -19.80 -31.90 3.90
CA ASP A 7 -18.64 -31.02 3.84
C ASP A 7 -19.09 -29.59 3.51
N ASN A 8 -19.96 -29.06 4.37
CA ASN A 8 -20.08 -27.61 4.53
C ASN A 8 -18.83 -27.14 5.29
N LEU A 9 -17.71 -27.02 4.57
CA LEU A 9 -16.55 -26.29 5.08
C LEU A 9 -16.89 -24.81 5.07
N SER A 10 -17.72 -24.40 6.03
CA SER A 10 -17.92 -22.99 6.33
C SER A 10 -16.55 -22.45 6.74
N LYS A 11 -15.91 -21.74 5.80
CA LYS A 11 -14.72 -20.96 6.07
C LYS A 11 -15.14 -19.91 7.09
N HIS A 12 -14.97 -20.21 8.37
CA HIS A 12 -15.03 -19.22 9.43
C HIS A 12 -13.97 -18.18 9.06
N LYS A 13 -14.40 -17.09 8.40
CA LYS A 13 -13.57 -15.88 8.27
C LYS A 13 -13.36 -15.39 9.69
N THR A 14 -12.23 -15.75 10.29
CA THR A 14 -11.72 -15.10 11.49
C THR A 14 -11.79 -13.61 11.23
N GLN A 15 -12.65 -12.92 11.99
CA GLN A 15 -12.79 -11.48 11.84
C GLN A 15 -11.42 -10.87 12.11
N ARG A 16 -10.88 -10.14 11.12
CA ARG A 16 -9.64 -9.38 11.34
C ARG A 16 -9.86 -8.45 12.53
N PRO A 17 -8.91 -8.34 13.47
CA PRO A 17 -9.02 -7.38 14.57
C PRO A 17 -9.24 -5.98 14.02
N ASN A 18 -9.98 -5.12 14.74
CA ASN A 18 -10.24 -3.73 14.33
C ASN A 18 -8.97 -2.88 14.51
N ARG A 19 -7.94 -3.17 13.74
CA ARG A 19 -6.62 -2.56 13.76
C ARG A 19 -6.15 -2.38 12.32
N VAL A 20 -5.45 -1.28 12.07
CA VAL A 20 -4.79 -1.00 10.79
C VAL A 20 -3.29 -1.03 11.04
N LYS A 21 -2.56 -1.85 10.29
CA LYS A 21 -1.11 -1.94 10.32
C LYS A 21 -0.51 -1.10 9.20
N ILE A 22 0.22 -0.04 9.54
CA ILE A 22 0.86 0.85 8.57
C ILE A 22 2.38 0.61 8.62
N LEU A 23 2.98 0.35 7.47
CA LEU A 23 4.43 0.31 7.29
C LEU A 23 4.86 1.60 6.60
N HIS A 24 5.87 2.28 7.15
CA HIS A 24 6.54 3.39 6.48
C HIS A 24 8.03 3.05 6.33
N GLN A 25 8.54 3.17 5.10
CA GLN A 25 9.95 2.94 4.79
C GLN A 25 10.47 4.04 3.87
N ASN A 26 11.56 4.70 4.27
CA ASN A 26 12.39 5.42 3.32
C ASN A 26 13.21 4.38 2.54
N VAL A 27 12.96 4.26 1.24
CA VAL A 27 13.53 3.17 0.43
C VAL A 27 14.82 3.60 -0.29
N ASP A 28 15.12 4.91 -0.39
CA ASP A 28 16.21 5.50 -1.20
C ASP A 28 16.37 4.81 -2.56
N ARG A 29 15.51 5.14 -3.53
CA ARG A 29 15.39 4.51 -4.86
C ARG A 29 14.80 3.09 -4.79
N LEU A 30 13.57 2.97 -5.28
CA LEU A 30 12.79 1.75 -5.25
C LEU A 30 13.20 0.74 -6.33
N ALA A 31 13.64 1.20 -7.51
CA ALA A 31 13.89 0.36 -8.69
C ALA A 31 14.74 -0.90 -8.42
N ASN A 32 15.80 -0.77 -7.61
CA ASN A 32 16.73 -1.87 -7.31
C ASN A 32 16.41 -2.62 -6.01
N LYS A 33 15.24 -2.36 -5.40
CA LYS A 33 14.86 -2.87 -4.07
C LYS A 33 13.49 -3.55 -4.05
N ILE A 34 12.82 -3.67 -5.21
CA ILE A 34 11.50 -4.29 -5.33
C ILE A 34 11.44 -5.67 -4.65
N ASP A 35 12.41 -6.55 -4.91
CA ASP A 35 12.41 -7.90 -4.34
C ASP A 35 12.54 -7.88 -2.81
N LYS A 36 13.39 -7.00 -2.27
CA LYS A 36 13.55 -6.84 -0.82
C LYS A 36 12.31 -6.26 -0.16
N VAL A 37 11.67 -5.28 -0.81
CA VAL A 37 10.40 -4.72 -0.36
C VAL A 37 9.33 -5.81 -0.38
N ASN A 38 9.21 -6.59 -1.45
CA ASN A 38 8.25 -7.69 -1.54
C ASN A 38 8.47 -8.75 -0.45
N HIS A 39 9.73 -9.08 -0.14
CA HIS A 39 10.03 -9.98 0.96
C HIS A 39 9.56 -9.41 2.31
N LEU A 40 9.90 -8.15 2.62
CA LEU A 40 9.42 -7.46 3.83
C LEU A 40 7.88 -7.44 3.91
N LEU A 41 7.21 -7.15 2.81
CA LEU A 41 5.75 -7.12 2.75
C LEU A 41 5.12 -8.49 2.96
N SER A 42 5.78 -9.57 2.53
CA SER A 42 5.31 -10.94 2.78
C SER A 42 5.44 -11.38 4.24
N GLU A 43 6.43 -10.87 4.97
CA GLU A 43 6.63 -11.18 6.39
C GLU A 43 5.75 -10.31 7.29
N GLU A 44 5.71 -9.00 7.02
CA GLU A 44 5.01 -8.06 7.88
C GLU A 44 3.52 -7.95 7.56
N THR A 45 3.12 -8.18 6.31
CA THR A 45 1.73 -8.10 5.84
C THR A 45 0.98 -6.82 6.28
N PRO A 46 1.57 -5.61 6.14
CA PRO A 46 0.88 -4.37 6.50
C PRO A 46 -0.38 -4.15 5.67
N ASP A 47 -1.34 -3.44 6.24
CA ASP A 47 -2.56 -2.98 5.57
C ASP A 47 -2.19 -1.86 4.57
N VAL A 48 -1.41 -0.88 5.01
CA VAL A 48 -0.95 0.25 4.20
C VAL A 48 0.57 0.34 4.20
N VAL A 49 1.15 0.65 3.05
CA VAL A 49 2.60 0.82 2.86
C VAL A 49 2.87 2.22 2.35
N VAL A 50 3.74 2.94 3.03
CA VAL A 50 4.24 4.25 2.63
C VAL A 50 5.71 4.11 2.27
N LEU A 51 6.07 4.40 1.01
CA LEU A 51 7.45 4.43 0.56
C LEU A 51 7.85 5.86 0.23
N THR A 52 8.88 6.35 0.93
CA THR A 52 9.47 7.67 0.69
C THR A 52 10.83 7.54 0.00
N GLU A 53 11.21 8.57 -0.73
CA GLU A 53 12.40 8.59 -1.59
C GLU A 53 12.40 7.46 -2.63
N HIS A 54 11.23 7.10 -3.19
CA HIS A 54 11.14 6.00 -4.16
C HIS A 54 11.88 6.31 -5.48
N GLY A 55 12.04 7.58 -5.85
CA GLY A 55 12.92 8.05 -6.93
C GLY A 55 12.52 7.61 -8.35
N LEU A 56 11.28 7.18 -8.54
CA LEU A 56 10.72 6.77 -9.84
C LEU A 56 9.88 7.91 -10.44
N LYS A 57 9.82 7.98 -11.77
CA LYS A 57 8.84 8.80 -12.48
C LYS A 57 7.46 8.16 -12.43
N GLU A 58 6.43 8.95 -12.71
CA GLU A 58 5.03 8.51 -12.63
C GLU A 58 4.76 7.26 -13.49
N ASP A 59 5.26 7.20 -14.73
CA ASP A 59 5.06 6.06 -15.62
C ASP A 59 5.82 4.81 -15.15
N GLU A 60 7.02 4.98 -14.59
CA GLU A 60 7.79 3.86 -14.00
C GLU A 60 7.08 3.32 -12.76
N LEU A 61 6.55 4.21 -11.91
CA LEU A 61 5.82 3.85 -10.70
C LEU A 61 4.51 3.12 -11.03
N LYS A 62 3.78 3.56 -12.06
CA LYS A 62 2.55 2.86 -12.54
C LYS A 62 2.82 1.43 -12.99
N ASN A 63 4.01 1.15 -13.52
CA ASN A 63 4.45 -0.18 -13.94
C ASN A 63 5.15 -0.96 -12.82
N THR A 64 5.32 -0.37 -11.63
CA THR A 64 5.95 -1.01 -10.48
C THR A 64 4.94 -1.88 -9.73
N VAL A 65 5.24 -3.17 -9.60
CA VAL A 65 4.36 -4.15 -8.93
C VAL A 65 4.92 -4.52 -7.56
N LEU A 66 4.11 -4.30 -6.52
CA LEU A 66 4.34 -4.84 -5.18
C LEU A 66 3.30 -5.94 -4.92
N ASN A 67 3.76 -7.14 -4.56
CA ASN A 67 2.94 -8.35 -4.53
C ASN A 67 1.82 -8.26 -3.48
N GLY A 68 0.56 -8.29 -3.91
CA GLY A 68 -0.60 -8.20 -3.02
C GLY A 68 -1.00 -6.78 -2.63
N TYR A 69 -0.38 -5.77 -3.25
CA TYR A 69 -0.61 -4.36 -2.97
C TYR A 69 -0.96 -3.58 -4.23
N LYS A 70 -1.82 -2.57 -4.07
CA LYS A 70 -2.23 -1.64 -5.12
C LYS A 70 -1.71 -0.25 -4.82
N LEU A 71 -1.13 0.41 -5.83
CA LEU A 71 -0.77 1.83 -5.76
C LEU A 71 -2.04 2.67 -5.63
N ILE A 72 -2.13 3.47 -4.56
CA ILE A 72 -3.30 4.32 -4.29
C ILE A 72 -3.04 5.77 -4.70
N THR A 73 -1.88 6.30 -4.31
CA THR A 73 -1.52 7.68 -4.59
C THR A 73 0.00 7.85 -4.54
N SER A 74 0.48 8.89 -5.22
CA SER A 74 1.90 9.20 -5.27
C SER A 74 2.14 10.66 -5.57
N PHE A 75 3.26 11.17 -5.08
CA PHE A 75 3.93 12.35 -5.58
C PHE A 75 5.27 11.93 -6.17
N CYS A 76 5.47 12.17 -7.46
CA CYS A 76 6.75 11.95 -8.14
C CYS A 76 7.38 13.30 -8.46
N ARG A 77 8.70 13.42 -8.27
CA ARG A 77 9.45 14.58 -8.78
C ARG A 77 9.39 14.62 -10.30
N ARG A 78 9.34 15.83 -10.86
CA ARG A 78 9.34 16.04 -12.32
C ARG A 78 10.70 16.51 -12.82
N ASN A 79 11.37 17.36 -12.04
CA ASN A 79 12.55 18.08 -12.50
C ASN A 79 13.85 17.59 -11.86
N HIS A 80 13.78 16.99 -10.67
CA HIS A 80 14.94 16.50 -9.95
C HIS A 80 14.90 14.99 -9.79
N LEU A 81 16.10 14.40 -9.67
CA LEU A 81 16.24 12.98 -9.34
C LEU A 81 15.93 12.74 -7.86
N LYS A 82 15.59 11.47 -7.55
CA LYS A 82 15.29 10.99 -6.18
C LYS A 82 14.05 11.66 -5.58
N GLY A 83 13.77 11.39 -4.29
CA GLY A 83 12.58 11.86 -3.61
C GLY A 83 11.32 11.13 -4.07
N GLY A 84 10.18 11.77 -3.85
CA GLY A 84 8.87 11.20 -4.10
C GLY A 84 8.33 10.41 -2.93
N VAL A 85 7.01 10.33 -2.86
CA VAL A 85 6.27 9.58 -1.83
C VAL A 85 5.16 8.80 -2.51
N THR A 86 4.99 7.54 -2.13
CA THR A 86 3.93 6.70 -2.65
C THR A 86 3.27 5.90 -1.54
N ILE A 87 1.96 5.71 -1.68
CA ILE A 87 1.16 4.92 -0.74
C ILE A 87 0.51 3.78 -1.50
N TYR A 88 0.71 2.57 -1.00
CA TYR A 88 0.05 1.35 -1.44
C TYR A 88 -0.90 0.83 -0.35
N ALA A 89 -1.96 0.14 -0.75
CA ALA A 89 -2.84 -0.60 0.16
C ALA A 89 -2.88 -2.08 -0.21
N GLN A 90 -3.01 -2.96 0.79
CA GLN A 90 -3.22 -4.38 0.57
C GLN A 90 -4.52 -4.59 -0.20
N ASN A 91 -4.55 -5.54 -1.15
CA ASN A 91 -5.70 -5.78 -2.03
C ASN A 91 -7.03 -5.99 -1.28
N ASP A 92 -6.99 -6.64 -0.11
CA ASP A 92 -8.19 -6.90 0.70
C ASP A 92 -8.79 -5.64 1.34
N ILE A 93 -7.98 -4.60 1.58
CA ILE A 93 -8.43 -3.35 2.21
C ILE A 93 -8.57 -2.21 1.22
N GLU A 94 -7.93 -2.29 0.06
CA GLU A 94 -7.90 -1.24 -0.96
C GLU A 94 -9.28 -0.64 -1.26
N PRO A 95 -10.39 -1.41 -1.33
CA PRO A 95 -11.73 -0.86 -1.53
C PRO A 95 -12.22 0.10 -0.43
N HIS A 96 -11.50 0.16 0.70
CA HIS A 96 -11.77 1.03 1.84
C HIS A 96 -10.76 2.17 1.98
N VAL A 97 -9.81 2.30 1.05
CA VAL A 97 -8.78 3.35 1.06
C VAL A 97 -9.01 4.32 -0.10
N GLU A 98 -9.15 5.61 0.22
CA GLU A 98 -9.40 6.66 -0.77
C GLU A 98 -8.20 7.61 -0.83
N SER A 99 -7.69 7.89 -2.03
CA SER A 99 -6.67 8.93 -2.22
C SER A 99 -7.25 10.31 -1.90
N THR A 100 -6.49 11.14 -1.17
CA THR A 100 -6.83 12.54 -0.96
C THR A 100 -5.92 13.42 -1.80
N SER A 101 -6.48 14.45 -2.45
CA SER A 101 -5.69 15.39 -3.26
C SER A 101 -4.79 16.25 -2.37
N THR A 102 -3.49 16.23 -2.66
CA THR A 102 -2.45 16.96 -1.91
C THR A 102 -1.72 17.97 -2.80
N HIS A 103 -2.23 18.20 -4.01
CA HIS A 103 -1.56 18.93 -5.08
C HIS A 103 -1.18 20.37 -4.72
N LEU A 104 -1.96 21.02 -3.86
CA LEU A 104 -1.73 22.41 -3.40
C LEU A 104 -0.79 22.49 -2.20
N LEU A 105 -0.45 21.36 -1.57
CA LEU A 105 0.37 21.27 -0.36
C LEU A 105 1.75 20.66 -0.62
N THR A 106 1.96 20.14 -1.83
CA THR A 106 3.21 19.49 -2.22
C THR A 106 4.04 20.44 -3.08
N THR A 107 5.34 20.52 -2.81
CA THR A 107 6.31 21.28 -3.59
C THR A 107 7.62 20.51 -3.58
N GLU A 108 8.11 20.19 -4.77
CA GLU A 108 9.34 19.44 -4.97
C GLU A 108 10.52 20.08 -4.21
N LEU A 109 11.34 19.27 -3.53
CA LEU A 109 12.46 19.70 -2.66
C LEU A 109 12.07 20.49 -1.40
N ILE A 110 10.80 20.83 -1.18
CA ILE A 110 10.33 21.58 -0.01
C ILE A 110 9.46 20.69 0.88
N CYS A 111 8.37 20.15 0.33
CA CYS A 111 7.42 19.30 1.04
C CYS A 111 6.80 18.32 0.06
N GLU A 112 7.09 17.03 0.21
CA GLU A 112 6.62 15.99 -0.70
C GLU A 112 5.58 15.17 0.03
N LEU A 113 4.31 15.29 -0.40
CA LEU A 113 3.19 14.83 0.40
C LEU A 113 2.23 13.96 -0.42
N SER A 114 1.86 12.84 0.17
CA SER A 114 0.79 11.96 -0.31
C SER A 114 -0.11 11.59 0.87
N MET A 115 -1.41 11.46 0.63
CA MET A 115 -2.40 11.22 1.69
C MET A 115 -3.49 10.26 1.23
N VAL A 116 -3.89 9.38 2.14
CA VAL A 116 -5.05 8.50 1.98
C VAL A 116 -5.99 8.61 3.18
N LYS A 117 -7.26 8.36 2.95
CA LYS A 117 -8.29 8.20 3.98
C LYS A 117 -8.71 6.73 4.02
N ILE A 118 -8.74 6.14 5.22
CA ILE A 118 -9.12 4.75 5.43
C ILE A 118 -10.50 4.72 6.09
N LYS A 119 -11.47 4.07 5.45
CA LYS A 119 -12.80 3.82 6.02
C LYS A 119 -12.74 2.64 6.98
N THR A 120 -12.86 2.92 8.27
CA THR A 120 -12.97 1.89 9.30
C THR A 120 -14.43 1.69 9.70
N LYS A 121 -14.82 0.46 10.02
CA LYS A 121 -16.12 0.24 10.69
C LYS A 121 -16.03 0.81 12.11
N HIS A 122 -16.86 1.79 12.43
CA HIS A 122 -17.09 2.17 13.82
C HIS A 122 -17.73 0.98 14.54
N LYS A 123 -17.20 0.63 15.71
CA LYS A 123 -17.90 -0.26 16.65
C LYS A 123 -19.05 0.50 17.30
#